data_AF-A0A8I2FUJ4-F1
#
_entry.id   AF-A0A8I2FUJ4-F1
#
_cell.length_a   1.000
_cell.length_b   1.000
_cell.length_c   1.000
_cell.angle_alpha   90.00
_cell.angle_beta   90.00
_cell.angle_gamma   90.00
#
_symmetry.space_group_name_H-M   'P 1'
#
loop_
_entity.id
_entity.type
_entity.pdbx_description
1 polymer ?
#
loop_
_entity_poly.entity_id
_entity_poly.type
_entity_poly.pdbx_seq_one_letter_code
_entity_poly.pdbx_strand_id
1 'polypeptide(L)'
;MMLTNFLPNQGNGTFIIYTKAIDKTGKQVILGEKTIYCDNKNAIKPFGAIDTPTQGGTASGSGFINWGWVLTPQPNSIPTDGSTINVFVDGVNLGHPTYNIYRSDIAGLFPGYANSDRAIGYFYLDTTAYKNGIHTIQWTASDSAGNFDGIGSRYFSIRNVGSTGAQAPGGMVQRPQWQEDIQYKSIRQLSEMPVNSVEPVRVKKGFKGDNPRVILPDENGDINIEIRELERIAVQLFDNTSNDSKIVGCLNVGNRLRALPIGSSLDTRNAMFYWQPGPGFLGEYSFIFVEKGRNVLKKIKITIFPRYSKRNL
;
A
#
# COMPACT_ATOMS: atom_id res chain seq x y z
N MET A 1 -0.06 -15.03 2.58
CA MET A 1 0.40 -14.82 3.96
C MET A 1 0.42 -16.18 4.64
N MET A 2 1.42 -16.45 5.48
CA MET A 2 1.50 -17.67 6.29
C MET A 2 1.33 -17.25 7.74
N LEU A 3 0.37 -17.84 8.47
CA LEU A 3 0.24 -17.63 9.90
C LEU A 3 1.20 -18.59 10.61
N THR A 4 2.09 -18.05 11.44
CA THR A 4 3.14 -18.82 12.10
C THR A 4 2.60 -19.77 13.17
N ASN A 5 1.39 -19.52 13.69
CA ASN A 5 0.75 -20.40 14.69
C ASN A 5 0.52 -21.84 14.18
N PHE A 6 0.48 -22.06 12.86
CA PHE A 6 0.40 -23.39 12.25
C PHE A 6 1.74 -24.12 12.14
N LEU A 7 2.86 -23.45 12.43
CA LEU A 7 4.17 -24.11 12.49
C LEU A 7 4.32 -24.89 13.81
N PRO A 8 5.24 -25.87 13.88
CA PRO A 8 5.52 -26.60 15.11
C PRO A 8 5.72 -25.69 16.33
N ASN A 9 5.38 -26.19 17.53
CA ASN A 9 5.47 -25.42 18.77
C ASN A 9 4.69 -24.08 18.73
N GLN A 10 3.53 -24.08 18.06
CA GLN A 10 2.68 -22.90 17.84
C GLN A 10 3.43 -21.73 17.18
N GLY A 11 4.43 -22.04 16.35
CA GLY A 11 5.28 -21.04 15.71
C GLY A 11 6.36 -20.43 16.58
N ASN A 12 6.72 -21.04 17.70
CA ASN A 12 7.85 -20.59 18.53
C ASN A 12 9.09 -21.40 18.19
N GLY A 13 10.07 -20.77 17.53
CA GLY A 13 11.32 -21.41 17.18
C GLY A 13 11.96 -20.85 15.91
N THR A 14 12.98 -21.59 15.45
CA THR A 14 13.67 -21.32 14.19
C THR A 14 13.11 -22.27 13.14
N PHE A 15 12.69 -21.73 11.99
CA PHE A 15 12.14 -22.51 10.89
C PHE A 15 12.91 -22.19 9.60
N ILE A 16 13.11 -23.21 8.77
CA ILE A 16 13.66 -23.03 7.41
C ILE A 16 12.52 -23.19 6.43
N ILE A 17 12.21 -22.12 5.70
CA ILE A 17 11.35 -22.18 4.53
C ILE A 17 12.25 -22.42 3.33
N TYR A 18 11.99 -23.48 2.58
CA TYR A 18 12.70 -23.74 1.33
C TYR A 18 11.72 -23.99 0.19
N THR A 19 12.15 -23.65 -1.01
CA THR A 19 11.39 -23.90 -2.24
C THR A 19 12.07 -25.02 -3.00
N LYS A 20 11.29 -26.01 -3.42
CA LYS A 20 11.77 -27.20 -4.12
C LYS A 20 11.08 -27.32 -5.46
N ALA A 21 11.85 -27.45 -6.53
CA ALA A 21 11.35 -27.84 -7.84
C ALA A 21 11.47 -29.35 -8.02
N ILE A 22 10.46 -29.97 -8.61
CA ILE A 22 10.42 -31.38 -8.99
C ILE A 22 10.09 -31.43 -10.47
N ASP A 23 10.94 -32.06 -11.28
CA ASP A 23 10.67 -32.22 -12.70
C ASP A 23 9.75 -33.42 -12.98
N LYS A 24 9.34 -33.59 -14.25
CA LYS A 24 8.46 -34.67 -14.69
C LYS A 24 9.05 -36.09 -14.49
N THR A 25 10.36 -36.19 -14.31
CA THR A 25 11.06 -37.46 -14.05
C THR A 25 11.22 -37.73 -12.55
N GLY A 26 10.77 -36.81 -11.69
CA GLY A 26 10.88 -36.91 -10.24
C GLY A 26 12.20 -36.37 -9.68
N LYS A 27 13.10 -35.81 -10.51
CA LYS A 27 14.34 -35.19 -10.03
C LYS A 27 14.03 -33.87 -9.34
N GLN A 28 14.73 -33.63 -8.24
CA GLN A 28 14.41 -32.53 -7.32
C GLN A 28 15.61 -31.59 -7.14
N VAL A 29 15.33 -30.30 -6.99
CA VAL A 29 16.34 -29.28 -6.65
C VAL A 29 15.76 -28.26 -5.69
N ILE A 30 16.55 -27.83 -4.71
CA ILE A 30 16.21 -26.69 -3.84
C ILE A 30 16.54 -25.41 -4.61
N LEU A 31 15.53 -24.58 -4.84
CA LEU A 31 15.65 -23.31 -5.57
C LEU A 31 16.09 -22.16 -4.65
N GLY A 32 15.91 -22.33 -3.34
CA GLY A 32 16.32 -21.37 -2.34
C GLY A 32 15.78 -21.75 -0.97
N GLU A 33 16.42 -21.20 0.05
CA GLU A 33 16.03 -21.37 1.45
C GLU A 33 16.11 -20.05 2.20
N LYS A 34 15.30 -19.95 3.25
CA LYS A 34 15.25 -18.80 4.14
C LYS A 34 14.97 -19.29 5.54
N THR A 35 15.89 -18.96 6.45
CA THR A 35 15.66 -19.14 7.89
C THR A 35 14.81 -17.98 8.41
N ILE A 36 13.77 -18.31 9.17
CA ILE A 36 12.95 -17.37 9.94
C ILE A 36 13.02 -17.74 11.42
N TYR A 37 12.97 -16.71 12.26
CA TYR A 37 12.88 -16.84 13.71
C TYR A 37 11.52 -16.29 14.13
N CYS A 38 10.76 -17.08 14.85
CA CYS A 38 9.42 -16.73 15.27
C CYS A 38 9.29 -16.91 16.78
N ASP A 39 8.77 -15.87 17.44
CA ASP A 39 8.51 -15.83 18.88
C ASP A 39 7.09 -15.30 19.09
N ASN A 40 6.12 -16.16 18.77
CA ASN A 40 4.70 -15.84 18.92
C ASN A 40 4.34 -15.63 20.40
N LYS A 41 5.03 -16.31 21.33
CA LYS A 41 4.79 -16.25 22.77
C LYS A 41 5.03 -14.85 23.32
N ASN A 42 6.06 -14.15 22.85
CA ASN A 42 6.37 -12.79 23.28
C ASN A 42 5.94 -11.72 22.26
N ALA A 43 5.06 -12.07 21.31
CA ALA A 43 4.51 -11.08 20.40
C ALA A 43 3.62 -10.09 21.17
N ILE A 44 3.85 -8.79 20.95
CA ILE A 44 3.14 -7.70 21.63
C ILE A 44 2.27 -6.86 20.69
N LYS A 45 2.33 -7.13 19.38
CA LYS A 45 1.68 -6.32 18.36
C LYS A 45 0.35 -6.93 17.92
N PRO A 46 -0.59 -6.10 17.45
CA PRO A 46 -1.79 -6.60 16.80
C PRO A 46 -1.42 -7.35 15.52
N PHE A 47 -2.24 -8.35 15.17
CA PHE A 47 -2.06 -9.19 13.99
C PHE A 47 -3.42 -9.60 13.43
N GLY A 48 -3.43 -10.12 12.21
CA GLY A 48 -4.64 -10.65 11.60
C GLY A 48 -4.46 -11.01 10.14
N ALA A 49 -5.55 -10.98 9.37
CA ALA A 49 -5.49 -11.19 7.93
C ALA A 49 -6.66 -10.52 7.19
N ILE A 50 -6.44 -10.27 5.90
CA ILE A 50 -7.51 -9.97 4.92
C ILE A 50 -7.98 -11.30 4.32
N ASP A 51 -9.28 -11.53 4.37
CA ASP A 51 -9.96 -12.71 3.84
C ASP A 51 -10.40 -12.51 2.38
N THR A 52 -10.98 -11.34 2.09
CA THR A 52 -11.58 -11.03 0.77
C THR A 52 -11.11 -9.66 0.29
N PRO A 53 -10.59 -9.50 -0.94
CA PRO A 53 -10.38 -10.56 -1.92
C PRO A 53 -9.23 -11.48 -1.50
N THR A 54 -9.24 -12.69 -2.04
CA THR A 54 -8.08 -13.57 -1.97
C THR A 54 -6.88 -12.94 -2.70
N GLN A 55 -5.68 -13.44 -2.46
CA GLN A 55 -4.51 -13.02 -3.24
C GLN A 55 -4.74 -13.33 -4.74
N GLY A 56 -4.69 -12.30 -5.58
CA GLY A 56 -5.01 -12.39 -7.01
C GLY A 56 -6.50 -12.45 -7.32
N GLY A 57 -7.38 -12.33 -6.31
CA GLY A 57 -8.83 -12.32 -6.48
C GLY A 57 -9.34 -11.13 -7.29
N THR A 58 -10.60 -11.17 -7.70
CA THR A 58 -11.25 -10.09 -8.47
C THR A 58 -12.32 -9.38 -7.64
N ALA A 59 -12.39 -8.06 -7.75
CA ALA A 59 -13.41 -7.20 -7.15
C ALA A 59 -14.10 -6.36 -8.24
N SER A 60 -15.38 -6.05 -8.03
CA SER A 60 -16.21 -5.30 -8.98
C SER A 60 -17.43 -4.67 -8.29
N GLY A 61 -17.87 -3.53 -8.80
CA GLY A 61 -19.08 -2.82 -8.34
C GLY A 61 -18.85 -1.87 -7.17
N SER A 62 -19.88 -1.09 -6.84
CA SER A 62 -19.81 -0.03 -5.82
C SER A 62 -19.94 -0.50 -4.38
N GLY A 63 -20.31 -1.76 -4.15
CA GLY A 63 -20.54 -2.35 -2.83
C GLY A 63 -19.69 -3.60 -2.58
N PHE A 64 -18.51 -3.71 -3.18
CA PHE A 64 -17.65 -4.87 -2.95
C PHE A 64 -17.22 -4.91 -1.48
N ILE A 65 -17.43 -6.04 -0.81
CA ILE A 65 -17.13 -6.16 0.62
C ILE A 65 -15.74 -6.77 0.82
N ASN A 66 -14.84 -5.98 1.40
CA ASN A 66 -13.53 -6.42 1.84
C ASN A 66 -13.62 -6.92 3.28
N TRP A 67 -13.34 -8.20 3.50
CA TRP A 67 -13.42 -8.86 4.80
C TRP A 67 -12.03 -9.10 5.37
N GLY A 68 -11.92 -9.06 6.69
CA GLY A 68 -10.72 -9.45 7.41
C GLY A 68 -10.98 -9.59 8.90
N TRP A 69 -9.91 -9.89 9.62
CA TRP A 69 -9.94 -10.00 11.06
C TRP A 69 -8.67 -9.43 11.69
N VAL A 70 -8.80 -8.95 12.92
CA VAL A 70 -7.73 -8.35 13.70
C VAL A 70 -7.83 -8.87 15.14
N LEU A 71 -6.69 -9.17 15.75
CA LEU A 71 -6.56 -9.54 17.15
C LEU A 71 -5.38 -8.79 17.75
N THR A 72 -5.29 -8.76 19.07
CA THR A 72 -4.08 -8.30 19.77
C THR A 72 -3.81 -9.16 21.01
N PRO A 73 -2.53 -9.32 21.43
CA PRO A 73 -2.20 -9.98 22.69
C PRO A 73 -2.86 -9.30 23.90
N GLN A 74 -3.28 -10.10 24.88
CA GLN A 74 -3.72 -9.58 26.17
C GLN A 74 -2.55 -8.91 26.92
N PRO A 75 -2.80 -7.90 27.78
CA PRO A 75 -4.11 -7.37 28.18
C PRO A 75 -4.65 -6.24 27.27
N ASN A 76 -3.98 -5.96 26.15
CA ASN A 76 -4.42 -4.90 25.23
C ASN A 76 -5.69 -5.32 24.48
N SER A 77 -6.35 -4.37 23.84
CA SER A 77 -7.51 -4.65 22.98
C SER A 77 -7.52 -3.78 21.73
N ILE A 78 -8.19 -4.26 20.69
CA ILE A 78 -8.60 -3.42 19.56
C ILE A 78 -9.95 -2.75 19.92
N PRO A 79 -10.06 -1.42 19.81
CA PRO A 79 -11.33 -0.71 19.94
C PRO A 79 -12.45 -1.34 19.11
N THR A 80 -13.59 -1.58 19.75
CA THR A 80 -14.71 -2.33 19.17
C THR A 80 -15.43 -1.58 18.06
N ASP A 81 -15.24 -0.26 17.96
CA ASP A 81 -15.76 0.55 16.86
C ASP A 81 -14.89 0.45 15.59
N GLY A 82 -13.75 -0.24 15.64
CA GLY A 82 -12.83 -0.40 14.49
C GLY A 82 -11.99 0.84 14.17
N SER A 83 -12.10 1.91 14.96
CA SER A 83 -11.50 3.23 14.68
C SER A 83 -9.97 3.23 14.56
N THR A 84 -9.30 2.22 15.10
CA THR A 84 -7.84 2.09 15.01
C THR A 84 -7.40 1.15 13.89
N ILE A 85 -8.33 0.51 13.18
CA ILE A 85 -8.06 -0.29 11.99
C ILE A 85 -8.20 0.63 10.78
N ASN A 86 -7.22 0.64 9.87
CA ASN A 86 -7.24 1.48 8.67
C ASN A 86 -7.15 0.61 7.42
N VAL A 87 -7.97 0.93 6.42
CA VAL A 87 -8.00 0.27 5.11
C VAL A 87 -7.34 1.17 4.08
N PHE A 88 -6.32 0.65 3.40
CA PHE A 88 -5.62 1.34 2.33
C PHE A 88 -5.82 0.63 0.99
N VAL A 89 -6.09 1.39 -0.07
CA VAL A 89 -6.02 0.90 -1.46
C VAL A 89 -5.03 1.74 -2.23
N ASP A 90 -4.06 1.11 -2.86
CA ASP A 90 -2.97 1.77 -3.60
C ASP A 90 -2.30 2.91 -2.82
N GLY A 91 -2.09 2.66 -1.53
CA GLY A 91 -1.51 3.61 -0.59
C GLY A 91 -2.47 4.73 -0.13
N VAL A 92 -3.70 4.84 -0.61
CA VAL A 92 -4.67 5.84 -0.12
C VAL A 92 -5.41 5.28 1.09
N ASN A 93 -5.46 6.02 2.21
CA ASN A 93 -6.28 5.63 3.36
C ASN A 93 -7.76 5.91 3.05
N LEU A 94 -8.60 4.89 3.10
CA LEU A 94 -10.04 4.99 2.83
C LEU A 94 -10.88 5.10 4.11
N GLY A 95 -10.26 4.97 5.29
CA GLY A 95 -10.93 5.00 6.59
C GLY A 95 -10.89 3.65 7.29
N HIS A 96 -11.93 3.37 8.06
CA HIS A 96 -11.96 2.28 9.03
C HIS A 96 -13.05 1.26 8.67
N PRO A 97 -12.82 -0.05 8.87
CA PRO A 97 -13.85 -1.07 8.70
C PRO A 97 -14.86 -1.01 9.86
N THR A 98 -16.08 -1.49 9.61
CA THR A 98 -16.93 -1.97 10.70
C THR A 98 -16.24 -3.18 11.34
N TYR A 99 -16.22 -3.25 12.66
CA TYR A 99 -15.50 -4.28 13.42
C TYR A 99 -16.39 -4.88 14.51
N ASN A 100 -15.84 -5.80 15.32
CA ASN A 100 -16.47 -6.38 16.51
C ASN A 100 -17.53 -7.47 16.22
N ILE A 101 -17.29 -8.26 15.17
CA ILE A 101 -18.18 -9.34 14.72
C ILE A 101 -17.61 -10.71 15.13
N TYR A 102 -18.46 -11.61 15.63
CA TYR A 102 -18.08 -12.97 16.03
C TYR A 102 -17.92 -13.90 14.83
N ARG A 103 -16.88 -14.75 14.85
CA ARG A 103 -16.74 -15.91 13.96
C ARG A 103 -16.06 -17.04 14.72
N SER A 104 -16.70 -18.21 14.74
CA SER A 104 -16.30 -19.33 15.60
C SER A 104 -14.94 -19.93 15.22
N ASP A 105 -14.56 -19.88 13.95
CA ASP A 105 -13.27 -20.36 13.46
C ASP A 105 -12.10 -19.54 14.05
N ILE A 106 -12.20 -18.21 14.08
CA ILE A 106 -11.17 -17.33 14.65
C ILE A 106 -11.15 -17.42 16.17
N ALA A 107 -12.32 -17.44 16.82
CA ALA A 107 -12.41 -17.62 18.26
C ALA A 107 -11.78 -18.95 18.72
N GLY A 108 -12.06 -20.04 18.00
CA GLY A 108 -11.48 -21.35 18.27
C GLY A 108 -9.98 -21.46 17.95
N LEU A 109 -9.50 -20.71 16.95
CA LEU A 109 -8.08 -20.72 16.56
C LEU A 109 -7.20 -19.89 17.51
N PHE A 110 -7.76 -18.86 18.16
CA PHE A 110 -7.01 -17.91 18.98
C PHE A 110 -7.61 -17.63 20.38
N PRO A 111 -8.07 -18.61 21.16
CA PRO A 111 -8.88 -18.38 22.38
C PRO A 111 -8.21 -17.55 23.50
N GLY A 112 -6.87 -17.39 23.47
CA GLY A 112 -6.11 -16.62 24.46
C GLY A 112 -5.87 -15.15 24.10
N TYR A 113 -6.29 -14.70 22.91
CA TYR A 113 -6.06 -13.32 22.46
C TYR A 113 -7.24 -12.41 22.82
N ALA A 114 -6.98 -11.11 22.92
CA ALA A 114 -8.05 -10.14 23.03
C ALA A 114 -8.82 -10.06 21.70
N ASN A 115 -10.11 -9.74 21.80
CA ASN A 115 -11.06 -9.67 20.68
C ASN A 115 -11.34 -11.02 19.97
N SER A 116 -10.90 -12.17 20.49
CA SER A 116 -11.09 -13.47 19.82
C SER A 116 -12.54 -13.80 19.46
N ASP A 117 -13.49 -13.47 20.33
CA ASP A 117 -14.92 -13.65 20.06
C ASP A 117 -15.52 -12.51 19.20
N ARG A 118 -14.75 -11.51 18.79
CA ARG A 118 -15.25 -10.32 18.08
C ARG A 118 -14.22 -9.78 17.08
N ALA A 119 -13.48 -10.70 16.45
CA ALA A 119 -12.28 -10.38 15.69
C ALA A 119 -12.55 -9.90 14.27
N ILE A 120 -13.78 -10.05 13.76
CA ILE A 120 -14.06 -9.83 12.34
C ILE A 120 -14.43 -8.37 12.08
N GLY A 121 -13.97 -7.86 10.94
CA GLY A 121 -14.45 -6.63 10.36
C GLY A 121 -14.70 -6.72 8.85
N TYR A 122 -15.42 -5.73 8.34
CA TYR A 122 -15.65 -5.55 6.91
C TYR A 122 -15.62 -4.08 6.49
N PHE A 123 -15.28 -3.83 5.24
CA PHE A 123 -15.27 -2.51 4.63
C PHE A 123 -15.95 -2.57 3.26
N TYR A 124 -16.85 -1.62 2.99
CA TYR A 124 -17.44 -1.44 1.67
C TYR A 124 -16.46 -0.67 0.78
N LEU A 125 -16.00 -1.33 -0.28
CA LEU A 125 -15.14 -0.75 -1.29
C LEU A 125 -15.94 -0.48 -2.56
N ASP A 126 -16.02 0.79 -2.96
CA ASP A 126 -16.50 1.16 -4.29
C ASP A 126 -15.37 0.99 -5.30
N THR A 127 -15.38 -0.12 -6.04
CA THR A 127 -14.36 -0.38 -7.06
C THR A 127 -14.60 0.39 -8.35
N THR A 128 -15.78 0.99 -8.55
CA THR A 128 -16.09 1.80 -9.76
C THR A 128 -15.28 3.09 -9.78
N ALA A 129 -14.79 3.51 -8.62
CA ALA A 129 -13.87 4.63 -8.48
C ALA A 129 -12.44 4.33 -8.96
N TYR A 130 -12.11 3.10 -9.39
CA TYR A 130 -10.76 2.72 -9.80
C TYR A 130 -10.72 2.28 -11.27
N LYS A 131 -9.59 2.49 -11.94
CA LYS A 131 -9.34 1.91 -13.27
C LYS A 131 -9.39 0.38 -13.17
N ASN A 132 -9.82 -0.30 -14.22
CA ASN A 132 -9.68 -1.75 -14.27
C ASN A 132 -8.19 -2.13 -14.35
N GLY A 133 -7.77 -3.13 -13.58
CA GLY A 133 -6.36 -3.48 -13.49
C GLY A 133 -5.99 -4.15 -12.18
N ILE A 134 -4.68 -4.24 -11.90
CA ILE A 134 -4.15 -4.78 -10.65
C ILE A 134 -4.02 -3.64 -9.64
N HIS A 135 -4.55 -3.85 -8.45
CA HIS A 135 -4.52 -2.94 -7.31
C HIS A 135 -3.97 -3.65 -6.08
N THR A 136 -3.63 -2.85 -5.08
CA THR A 136 -3.21 -3.31 -3.75
C THR A 136 -4.24 -2.90 -2.71
N ILE A 137 -4.48 -3.77 -1.73
CA ILE A 137 -5.25 -3.43 -0.52
C ILE A 137 -4.44 -3.84 0.71
N GLN A 138 -4.48 -3.05 1.77
CA GLN A 138 -3.77 -3.29 3.03
C GLN A 138 -4.60 -2.85 4.23
N TRP A 139 -4.56 -3.62 5.31
CA TRP A 139 -5.07 -3.22 6.61
C TRP A 139 -3.94 -2.94 7.60
N THR A 140 -4.09 -1.96 8.46
CA THR A 140 -3.20 -1.74 9.62
C THR A 140 -4.03 -1.56 10.88
N ALA A 141 -3.50 -1.90 12.05
CA ALA A 141 -4.20 -1.65 13.31
C ALA A 141 -3.27 -1.11 14.39
N SER A 142 -3.85 -0.30 15.28
CA SER A 142 -3.27 0.01 16.59
C SER A 142 -4.12 -0.60 17.71
N ASP A 143 -3.49 -1.17 18.72
CA ASP A 143 -4.17 -1.60 19.95
C ASP A 143 -4.29 -0.45 20.98
N SER A 144 -4.96 -0.74 22.09
CA SER A 144 -5.21 0.18 23.21
C SER A 144 -3.94 0.68 23.92
N ALA A 145 -2.79 0.03 23.71
CA ALA A 145 -1.49 0.47 24.22
C ALA A 145 -0.65 1.21 23.17
N GLY A 146 -1.19 1.41 21.96
CA GLY A 146 -0.50 2.08 20.86
C GLY A 146 0.48 1.19 20.10
N ASN A 147 0.49 -0.14 20.33
CA ASN A 147 1.23 -1.07 19.48
C ASN A 147 0.59 -1.09 18.10
N PHE A 148 1.43 -1.06 17.06
CA PHE A 148 0.98 -0.89 15.68
C PHE A 148 1.62 -1.93 14.76
N ASP A 149 0.80 -2.51 13.87
CA ASP A 149 1.31 -3.34 12.77
C ASP A 149 0.41 -3.35 11.53
N GLY A 150 0.97 -3.84 10.43
CA GLY A 150 0.22 -4.22 9.24
C GLY A 150 -0.47 -5.58 9.44
N ILE A 151 -1.79 -5.60 9.29
CA ILE A 151 -2.63 -6.79 9.45
C ILE A 151 -2.55 -7.68 8.21
N GLY A 152 -2.43 -7.08 7.03
CA GLY A 152 -2.16 -7.83 5.81
C GLY A 152 -2.36 -7.02 4.55
N SER A 153 -1.67 -7.43 3.49
CA SER A 153 -1.84 -6.91 2.13
C SER A 153 -2.23 -7.99 1.15
N ARG A 154 -2.91 -7.58 0.08
CA ARG A 154 -3.18 -8.40 -1.09
C ARG A 154 -2.98 -7.58 -2.36
N TYR A 155 -2.54 -8.26 -3.42
CA TYR A 155 -2.82 -7.80 -4.78
C TYR A 155 -4.14 -8.39 -5.23
N PHE A 156 -4.96 -7.60 -5.91
CA PHE A 156 -6.25 -8.02 -6.45
C PHE A 156 -6.52 -7.31 -7.77
N SER A 157 -7.42 -7.85 -8.58
CA SER A 157 -7.86 -7.24 -9.83
C SER A 157 -9.17 -6.51 -9.65
N ILE A 158 -9.29 -5.29 -10.17
CA ILE A 158 -10.56 -4.59 -10.33
C ILE A 158 -11.06 -4.79 -11.76
N ARG A 159 -12.32 -5.22 -11.89
CA ARG A 159 -12.99 -5.45 -13.18
C ARG A 159 -14.44 -4.97 -13.14
N ASN A 160 -14.64 -3.70 -13.46
CA ASN A 160 -15.97 -3.13 -13.67
C ASN A 160 -16.39 -3.34 -15.15
N VAL A 161 -17.48 -4.06 -15.38
CA VAL A 161 -18.10 -4.23 -16.71
C VAL A 161 -19.14 -3.14 -16.94
N GLY A 162 -19.10 -2.47 -18.10
CA GLY A 162 -20.08 -1.44 -18.48
C GLY A 162 -19.80 -0.02 -17.98
N SER A 163 -18.67 0.25 -17.33
CA SER A 163 -18.32 1.61 -16.87
C SER A 163 -17.58 2.41 -17.94
N THR A 164 -18.30 2.92 -18.94
CA THR A 164 -17.88 4.18 -19.59
C THR A 164 -18.12 5.30 -18.57
N GLY A 165 -17.11 5.59 -17.74
CA GLY A 165 -17.04 6.82 -16.92
C GLY A 165 -18.32 7.24 -16.18
N ALA A 166 -19.07 6.30 -15.58
CA ALA A 166 -20.32 6.63 -14.89
C ALA A 166 -20.03 7.27 -13.52
N GLN A 167 -20.49 8.51 -13.36
CA GLN A 167 -20.37 9.32 -12.16
C GLN A 167 -21.30 8.77 -11.06
N ALA A 168 -20.73 8.23 -9.97
CA ALA A 168 -21.53 7.80 -8.82
C ALA A 168 -22.20 9.00 -8.10
N PRO A 169 -23.34 8.80 -7.40
CA PRO A 169 -23.95 9.81 -6.54
C PRO A 169 -23.02 10.21 -5.39
N GLY A 170 -23.14 11.45 -4.92
CA GLY A 170 -22.22 12.05 -3.95
C GLY A 170 -22.37 11.53 -2.52
N GLY A 171 -21.24 11.52 -1.80
CA GLY A 171 -21.17 11.27 -0.37
C GLY A 171 -20.49 9.94 -0.02
N MET A 172 -19.38 10.02 0.71
CA MET A 172 -18.51 8.94 1.17
C MET A 172 -17.49 8.45 0.10
N VAL A 173 -16.21 8.44 0.49
CA VAL A 173 -14.99 8.30 -0.33
C VAL A 173 -14.53 9.60 -1.01
N GLN A 174 -13.46 10.21 -0.45
CA GLN A 174 -12.66 11.23 -1.13
C GLN A 174 -12.13 10.61 -2.42
N ARG A 175 -12.71 11.02 -3.56
CA ARG A 175 -12.36 10.50 -4.89
C ARG A 175 -11.01 11.04 -5.34
N PRO A 176 -10.00 10.21 -5.59
CA PRO A 176 -8.93 10.57 -6.50
C PRO A 176 -9.54 10.51 -7.91
N GLN A 177 -9.66 11.65 -8.59
CA GLN A 177 -9.95 11.63 -10.02
C GLN A 177 -8.71 11.12 -10.75
N TRP A 178 -8.67 9.80 -10.95
CA TRP A 178 -7.57 9.15 -11.65
C TRP A 178 -7.46 9.67 -13.07
N GLN A 179 -6.20 9.88 -13.47
CA GLN A 179 -5.76 10.39 -14.77
C GLN A 179 -6.75 10.16 -15.92
N GLU A 180 -7.29 11.25 -16.45
CA GLU A 180 -7.45 11.37 -17.91
C GLU A 180 -6.11 10.97 -18.52
N ASP A 181 -6.11 10.04 -19.49
CA ASP A 181 -4.90 9.56 -20.15
C ASP A 181 -4.23 10.71 -20.91
N ILE A 182 -3.48 11.55 -20.19
CA ILE A 182 -2.81 12.70 -20.75
C ILE A 182 -1.51 12.18 -21.36
N GLN A 183 -1.59 11.98 -22.67
CA GLN A 183 -0.53 11.59 -23.58
C GLN A 183 0.59 12.65 -23.66
N TYR A 184 1.49 12.70 -22.68
CA TYR A 184 2.87 13.04 -23.02
C TYR A 184 3.42 11.85 -23.81
N LYS A 185 3.42 11.97 -25.13
CA LYS A 185 3.81 10.86 -26.03
C LYS A 185 5.32 10.64 -26.02
N SER A 186 6.11 11.61 -25.56
CA SER A 186 7.56 11.51 -25.55
C SER A 186 8.21 12.33 -24.43
N ILE A 187 9.39 11.87 -24.00
CA ILE A 187 10.22 12.56 -23.01
C ILE A 187 10.69 13.95 -23.49
N ARG A 188 10.76 14.17 -24.82
CA ARG A 188 11.14 15.45 -25.43
C ARG A 188 10.18 16.58 -25.05
N GLN A 189 8.89 16.29 -25.04
CA GLN A 189 7.87 17.27 -24.64
C GLN A 189 8.04 17.69 -23.17
N LEU A 190 8.53 16.80 -22.31
CA LEU A 190 8.79 17.11 -20.90
C LEU A 190 10.14 17.79 -20.70
N SER A 191 11.16 17.50 -21.52
CA SER A 191 12.49 18.11 -21.38
C SER A 191 12.50 19.61 -21.69
N GLU A 192 11.51 20.10 -22.42
CA GLU A 192 11.34 21.53 -22.75
C GLU A 192 10.56 22.29 -21.65
N MET A 193 9.93 21.59 -20.71
CA MET A 193 9.20 22.21 -19.62
C MET A 193 10.12 22.69 -18.49
N PRO A 194 9.83 23.84 -17.86
CA PRO A 194 10.63 24.32 -16.74
C PRO A 194 10.53 23.37 -15.54
N VAL A 195 11.70 22.98 -15.03
CA VAL A 195 11.84 22.19 -13.80
C VAL A 195 11.68 23.13 -12.61
N ASN A 196 10.77 22.79 -11.70
CA ASN A 196 10.64 23.47 -10.42
C ASN A 196 11.74 22.98 -9.48
N SER A 197 12.86 23.69 -9.48
CA SER A 197 14.06 23.37 -8.69
C SER A 197 14.11 24.06 -7.33
N VAL A 198 13.03 24.74 -6.91
CA VAL A 198 13.01 25.53 -5.66
C VAL A 198 11.97 25.05 -4.66
N GLU A 199 10.79 24.63 -5.13
CA GLU A 199 9.71 24.25 -4.21
C GLU A 199 9.93 22.85 -3.63
N PRO A 200 9.88 22.68 -2.30
CA PRO A 200 10.01 21.37 -1.68
C PRO A 200 8.80 20.48 -1.96
N VAL A 201 8.92 19.21 -1.58
CA VAL A 201 7.79 18.30 -1.36
C VAL A 201 7.67 17.96 0.11
N ARG A 202 6.47 17.55 0.55
CA ARG A 202 6.26 17.01 1.90
C ARG A 202 6.03 15.52 1.82
N VAL A 203 6.89 14.74 2.45
CA VAL A 203 6.92 13.29 2.35
C VAL A 203 6.57 12.66 3.69
N LYS A 204 5.55 11.81 3.68
CA LYS A 204 5.20 10.93 4.79
C LYS A 204 5.51 9.50 4.41
N LYS A 205 6.25 8.79 5.27
CA LYS A 205 6.61 7.39 5.07
C LYS A 205 5.88 6.49 6.06
N GLY A 206 5.71 5.23 5.68
CA GLY A 206 4.96 4.24 6.43
C GLY A 206 3.47 4.54 6.51
N PHE A 207 2.84 3.84 7.44
CA PHE A 207 1.40 3.91 7.71
C PHE A 207 1.09 4.63 9.02
N LYS A 208 2.09 4.82 9.89
CA LYS A 208 1.91 5.51 11.16
C LYS A 208 1.69 7.01 10.91
N GLY A 209 1.00 7.66 11.84
CA GLY A 209 0.58 9.06 11.81
C GLY A 209 1.70 10.11 11.73
N ASP A 210 2.95 9.73 11.45
CA ASP A 210 4.12 10.60 11.53
C ASP A 210 3.99 11.90 10.73
N ASN A 211 4.66 12.94 11.25
CA ASN A 211 4.70 14.26 10.62
C ASN A 211 5.41 14.18 9.26
N PRO A 212 4.85 14.81 8.21
CA PRO A 212 5.53 14.91 6.93
C PRO A 212 6.90 15.59 7.07
N ARG A 213 7.90 15.07 6.36
CA ARG A 213 9.22 15.69 6.25
C ARG A 213 9.30 16.52 4.98
N VAL A 214 9.86 17.71 5.09
CA VAL A 214 10.12 18.58 3.93
C VAL A 214 11.40 18.10 3.25
N ILE A 215 11.35 17.90 1.93
CA ILE A 215 12.52 17.55 1.10
C ILE A 215 12.65 18.58 -0.01
N LEU A 216 13.81 19.22 -0.08
CA LEU A 216 14.14 20.20 -1.11
C LEU A 216 14.71 19.52 -2.37
N PRO A 217 14.54 20.12 -3.55
CA PRO A 217 15.26 19.71 -4.75
C PRO A 217 16.77 19.88 -4.58
N ASP A 218 17.56 19.03 -5.26
CA ASP A 218 19.00 19.19 -5.38
C ASP A 218 19.39 20.23 -6.46
N GLU A 219 20.69 20.38 -6.73
CA GLU A 219 21.23 21.30 -7.73
C GLU A 219 20.71 21.06 -9.15
N ASN A 220 20.23 19.85 -9.46
CA ASN A 220 19.65 19.49 -10.75
C ASN A 220 18.11 19.63 -10.76
N GLY A 221 17.53 20.05 -9.65
CA GLY A 221 16.08 20.11 -9.43
C GLY A 221 15.44 18.74 -9.19
N ASP A 222 16.24 17.70 -8.90
CA ASP A 222 15.72 16.37 -8.56
C ASP A 222 15.43 16.29 -7.07
N ILE A 223 14.32 15.64 -6.72
CA ILE A 223 13.93 15.37 -5.33
C ILE A 223 14.19 13.90 -5.03
N ASN A 224 15.14 13.63 -4.14
CA ASN A 224 15.59 12.28 -3.82
C ASN A 224 14.94 11.76 -2.52
N ILE A 225 14.27 10.61 -2.59
CA ILE A 225 13.55 9.99 -1.48
C ILE A 225 14.01 8.54 -1.33
N GLU A 226 14.47 8.18 -0.14
CA GLU A 226 14.82 6.79 0.18
C GLU A 226 13.71 6.10 0.97
N ILE A 227 13.32 4.89 0.60
CA ILE A 227 12.39 4.07 1.38
C ILE A 227 12.91 2.64 1.54
N ARG A 228 12.34 1.89 2.47
CA ARG A 228 12.56 0.44 2.58
C ARG A 228 11.50 -0.34 1.81
N GLU A 229 11.85 -1.55 1.39
CA GLU A 229 10.88 -2.48 0.79
C GLU A 229 9.62 -2.61 1.67
N LEU A 230 8.44 -2.54 1.04
CA LEU A 230 7.10 -2.52 1.66
C LEU A 230 6.74 -1.24 2.44
N GLU A 231 7.63 -0.25 2.51
CA GLU A 231 7.32 1.03 3.13
C GLU A 231 6.43 1.86 2.22
N ARG A 232 5.25 2.23 2.72
CA ARG A 232 4.35 3.17 2.05
C ARG A 232 4.96 4.57 2.02
N ILE A 233 4.64 5.34 0.99
CA ILE A 233 5.01 6.74 0.85
C ILE A 233 3.79 7.56 0.43
N ALA A 234 3.66 8.77 0.96
CA ALA A 234 2.76 9.81 0.50
C ALA A 234 3.54 11.11 0.29
N VAL A 235 3.39 11.74 -0.87
CA VAL A 235 4.13 12.93 -1.28
C VAL A 235 3.14 14.03 -1.67
N GLN A 236 3.16 15.14 -0.93
CA GLN A 236 2.57 16.39 -1.37
C GLN A 236 3.49 17.00 -2.43
N LEU A 237 3.03 17.02 -3.68
CA LEU A 237 3.84 17.39 -4.84
C LEU A 237 4.00 18.91 -4.95
N PHE A 238 2.92 19.65 -4.77
CA PHE A 238 2.87 21.10 -4.93
C PHE A 238 2.09 21.71 -3.75
N ASP A 239 2.58 22.86 -3.27
CA ASP A 239 1.87 23.66 -2.27
C ASP A 239 0.91 24.63 -3.00
N ASN A 240 -0.28 24.89 -2.44
CA ASN A 240 -1.23 25.89 -2.94
C ASN A 240 -1.66 25.71 -4.41
N THR A 241 -2.01 24.48 -4.81
CA THR A 241 -2.58 24.26 -6.14
C THR A 241 -3.92 24.99 -6.28
N SER A 242 -4.11 25.71 -7.37
CA SER A 242 -5.43 26.29 -7.67
C SER A 242 -6.45 25.16 -7.90
N ASN A 243 -7.74 25.42 -7.66
CA ASN A 243 -8.81 24.44 -7.89
C ASN A 243 -8.85 23.90 -9.33
N ASP A 244 -8.27 24.62 -10.30
CA ASP A 244 -8.19 24.24 -11.71
C ASP A 244 -6.87 23.56 -12.10
N SER A 245 -5.93 23.40 -11.17
CA SER A 245 -4.61 22.82 -11.46
C SER A 245 -4.71 21.32 -11.71
N LYS A 246 -4.71 20.93 -12.98
CA LYS A 246 -4.61 19.51 -13.39
C LYS A 246 -3.18 19.00 -13.21
N ILE A 247 -3.00 18.00 -12.35
CA ILE A 247 -1.72 17.32 -12.14
C ILE A 247 -1.68 16.01 -12.93
N VAL A 248 -0.52 15.71 -13.52
CA VAL A 248 -0.25 14.46 -14.23
C VAL A 248 1.06 13.87 -13.72
N GLY A 249 1.11 12.56 -13.51
CA GLY A 249 2.32 11.84 -13.12
C GLY A 249 2.67 10.72 -14.10
N CYS A 250 3.96 10.49 -14.33
CA CYS A 250 4.42 9.34 -15.10
C CYS A 250 5.71 8.78 -14.51
N LEU A 251 5.96 7.49 -14.76
CA LEU A 251 7.23 6.85 -14.46
C LEU A 251 8.16 7.04 -15.66
N ASN A 252 9.36 7.54 -15.41
CA ASN A 252 10.42 7.65 -16.41
C ASN A 252 11.33 6.41 -16.35
N VAL A 253 11.44 5.70 -17.47
CA VAL A 253 12.28 4.49 -17.61
C VAL A 253 13.16 4.64 -18.85
N GLY A 254 14.41 5.07 -18.63
CA GLY A 254 15.34 5.41 -19.71
C GLY A 254 14.77 6.54 -20.57
N ASN A 255 14.54 6.27 -21.86
CA ASN A 255 13.97 7.25 -22.81
C ASN A 255 12.45 7.09 -23.02
N ARG A 256 11.75 6.38 -22.12
CA ARG A 256 10.31 6.11 -22.26
C ARG A 256 9.55 6.55 -21.02
N LEU A 257 8.38 7.12 -21.24
CA LEU A 257 7.38 7.39 -20.20
C LEU A 257 6.45 6.19 -20.09
N ARG A 258 6.13 5.80 -18.85
CA ARG A 258 5.18 4.76 -18.51
C ARG A 258 4.13 5.30 -17.55
N ALA A 259 3.01 4.58 -17.47
CA ALA A 259 2.04 4.79 -16.40
C ALA A 259 2.72 4.65 -15.02
N LEU A 260 2.13 5.30 -14.02
CA LEU A 260 2.54 5.13 -12.63
C LEU A 260 2.46 3.65 -12.23
N PRO A 261 3.40 3.16 -11.39
CA PRO A 261 3.52 1.75 -11.06
C PRO A 261 2.30 1.24 -10.27
N ILE A 262 2.12 -0.08 -10.28
CA ILE A 262 1.09 -0.75 -9.47
C ILE A 262 1.26 -0.40 -7.99
N GLY A 263 0.14 -0.25 -7.27
CA GLY A 263 0.11 0.14 -5.87
C GLY A 263 0.33 1.63 -5.65
N SER A 264 0.38 2.43 -6.72
CA SER A 264 0.50 3.88 -6.65
C SER A 264 -0.78 4.58 -7.09
N SER A 265 -0.91 5.80 -6.59
CA SER A 265 -2.10 6.63 -6.73
C SER A 265 -1.71 8.08 -6.85
N LEU A 266 -2.29 8.80 -7.81
CA LEU A 266 -2.20 10.25 -7.89
C LEU A 266 -3.58 10.88 -7.63
N ASP A 267 -3.71 11.55 -6.48
CA ASP A 267 -4.81 12.46 -6.19
C ASP A 267 -4.49 13.83 -6.79
N THR A 268 -5.10 14.07 -7.96
CA THR A 268 -4.88 15.27 -8.76
C THR A 268 -5.46 16.53 -8.14
N ARG A 269 -6.45 16.41 -7.24
CA ARG A 269 -7.11 17.56 -6.59
C ARG A 269 -6.27 18.08 -5.44
N ASN A 270 -5.73 17.16 -4.64
CA ASN A 270 -4.94 17.50 -3.47
C ASN A 270 -3.43 17.52 -3.76
N ALA A 271 -3.01 17.29 -5.02
CA ALA A 271 -1.62 17.19 -5.43
C ALA A 271 -0.82 16.15 -4.62
N MET A 272 -1.47 15.02 -4.30
CA MET A 272 -0.90 13.97 -3.48
C MET A 272 -0.58 12.74 -4.33
N PHE A 273 0.69 12.31 -4.31
CA PHE A 273 1.10 11.02 -4.83
C PHE A 273 1.27 10.03 -3.69
N TYR A 274 0.65 8.86 -3.79
CA TYR A 274 0.80 7.76 -2.85
C TYR A 274 1.43 6.58 -3.55
N TRP A 275 2.26 5.83 -2.84
CA TRP A 275 2.76 4.57 -3.34
C TRP A 275 2.98 3.57 -2.21
N GLN A 276 2.45 2.38 -2.38
CA GLN A 276 2.78 1.20 -1.59
C GLN A 276 3.44 0.16 -2.51
N PRO A 277 4.76 0.23 -2.71
CA PRO A 277 5.48 -0.79 -3.45
C PRO A 277 5.37 -2.12 -2.71
N GLY A 278 4.96 -3.18 -3.40
CA GLY A 278 4.95 -4.51 -2.80
C GLY A 278 6.29 -5.24 -2.97
N PRO A 279 6.32 -6.55 -2.64
CA PRO A 279 7.55 -7.32 -2.62
C PRO A 279 8.29 -7.31 -3.96
N GLY A 280 9.62 -7.23 -3.92
CA GLY A 280 10.47 -7.27 -5.12
C GLY A 280 10.64 -5.95 -5.87
N PHE A 281 9.94 -4.88 -5.48
CA PHE A 281 10.27 -3.53 -5.92
C PHE A 281 11.55 -3.07 -5.20
N LEU A 282 12.66 -2.95 -5.94
CA LEU A 282 13.97 -2.56 -5.43
C LEU A 282 14.67 -1.64 -6.44
N GLY A 283 15.58 -0.81 -5.93
CA GLY A 283 16.35 0.12 -6.76
C GLY A 283 15.66 1.46 -6.97
N GLU A 284 16.10 2.19 -8.00
CA GLU A 284 15.66 3.55 -8.26
C GLU A 284 14.46 3.60 -9.23
N TYR A 285 13.48 4.43 -8.87
CA TYR A 285 12.31 4.75 -9.68
C TYR A 285 12.25 6.25 -9.89
N SER A 286 12.37 6.69 -11.14
CA SER A 286 12.31 8.11 -11.52
C SER A 286 10.89 8.48 -11.94
N PHE A 287 10.31 9.49 -11.31
CA PHE A 287 8.97 10.00 -11.59
C PHE A 287 9.03 11.44 -12.09
N ILE A 288 8.11 11.78 -12.99
CA ILE A 288 7.88 13.15 -13.42
C ILE A 288 6.43 13.52 -13.13
N PHE A 289 6.23 14.58 -12.37
CA PHE A 289 4.93 15.17 -12.08
C PHE A 289 4.83 16.55 -12.70
N VAL A 290 3.78 16.78 -13.46
CA VAL A 290 3.52 18.05 -14.15
C VAL A 290 2.30 18.70 -13.54
N GLU A 291 2.43 19.98 -13.18
CA GLU A 291 1.31 20.83 -12.85
C GLU A 291 0.97 21.71 -14.06
N LYS A 292 -0.12 21.37 -14.74
CA LYS A 292 -0.48 22.01 -16.01
C LYS A 292 -0.79 23.50 -15.88
N GLY A 293 -1.41 23.91 -14.77
CA GLY A 293 -1.81 25.30 -14.56
C GLY A 293 -0.62 26.26 -14.50
N ARG A 294 0.47 25.83 -13.85
CA ARG A 294 1.71 26.60 -13.75
C ARG A 294 2.73 26.27 -14.85
N ASN A 295 2.44 25.28 -15.69
CA ASN A 295 3.32 24.77 -16.73
C ASN A 295 4.73 24.38 -16.22
N VAL A 296 4.80 23.80 -15.02
CA VAL A 296 6.06 23.36 -14.39
C VAL A 296 6.04 21.86 -14.12
N LEU A 297 7.22 21.26 -14.01
CA LEU A 297 7.36 19.88 -13.57
C LEU A 297 8.27 19.72 -12.35
N LYS A 298 8.04 18.65 -11.59
CA LYS A 298 8.95 18.14 -10.56
C LYS A 298 9.45 16.76 -10.95
N LYS A 299 10.73 16.52 -10.73
CA LYS A 299 11.38 15.22 -10.88
C LYS A 299 11.58 14.63 -9.48
N ILE A 300 11.07 13.42 -9.28
CA ILE A 300 11.17 12.73 -7.98
C ILE A 300 11.81 11.37 -8.21
N LYS A 301 12.93 11.11 -7.54
CA LYS A 301 13.62 9.81 -7.53
C LYS A 301 13.31 9.11 -6.21
N ILE A 302 12.74 7.92 -6.30
CA ILE A 302 12.48 7.07 -5.13
C ILE A 302 13.40 5.86 -5.21
N THR A 303 14.30 5.73 -4.23
CA THR A 303 15.21 4.58 -4.11
C THR A 303 14.70 3.63 -3.04
N ILE A 304 14.39 2.40 -3.44
CA ILE A 304 13.87 1.35 -2.57
C ILE A 304 15.00 0.40 -2.19
N PHE A 305 15.37 0.42 -0.91
CA PHE A 305 16.38 -0.48 -0.37
C PHE A 305 15.76 -1.77 0.18
N PRO A 306 16.50 -2.89 0.16
CA PRO A 306 16.08 -4.10 0.85
C PRO A 306 15.76 -3.81 2.31
N ARG A 307 14.70 -4.45 2.83
CA ARG A 307 14.26 -4.30 4.22
C ARG A 307 15.34 -4.74 5.22
N TYR A 308 16.13 -5.75 4.84
CA TYR A 308 17.17 -6.35 5.67
C TYR A 308 18.56 -6.20 5.04
N SER A 309 18.97 -4.98 4.68
CA SER A 309 20.39 -4.70 4.41
C SER A 309 21.06 -4.18 5.69
N LYS A 310 22.14 -4.83 6.13
CA LYS A 310 23.06 -4.22 7.09
C LYS A 310 23.63 -2.96 6.42
N ARG A 311 23.51 -1.79 7.04
CA ARG A 311 24.35 -0.65 6.68
C ARG A 311 25.77 -1.08 7.05
N ASN A 312 26.61 -1.33 6.05
CA ASN A 312 28.05 -1.24 6.27
C ASN A 312 28.31 0.25 6.52
N LEU A 313 28.48 0.60 7.79
CA LEU A 313 29.11 1.85 8.19
C LEU A 313 30.63 1.67 8.07
#